data_AF-A0A7J7KJP8-F1
#
_entry.id   AF-A0A7J7KJP8-F1
#
_cell.length_a   1.000
_cell.length_b   1.000
_cell.length_c   1.000
_cell.angle_alpha   90.00
_cell.angle_beta   90.00
_cell.angle_gamma   90.00
#
_symmetry.space_group_name_H-M   'P 1'
#
loop_
_entity.id
_entity.type
_entity.pdbx_description
1 polymer ?
#
loop_
_entity_poly.entity_id
_entity_poly.type
_entity_poly.pdbx_seq_one_letter_code
_entity_poly.pdbx_strand_id
1 'polypeptide(L)'
;MAVILPIAFCNKKINTYRVSQPLFDPAKSNPSKRHREKLNGELESLANLLPFEESVIVKLDKLSVLRLVVSYLRAKSYYRGESFLYSMLR
;
A
#
# COMPACT_ATOMS: atom_id res chain seq x y z
N MET A 1 -13.56 -39.20 24.52
CA MET A 1 -12.76 -38.90 23.30
C MET A 1 -13.62 -38.03 22.41
N ALA A 2 -13.28 -36.74 22.34
CA ALA A 2 -14.12 -35.70 21.76
C ALA A 2 -14.38 -35.94 20.27
N VAL A 3 -15.64 -36.17 19.92
CA VAL A 3 -16.13 -36.09 18.54
C VAL A 3 -16.34 -34.61 18.20
N ILE A 4 -15.30 -33.98 17.67
CA ILE A 4 -15.40 -32.63 17.12
C ILE A 4 -16.03 -32.76 15.72
N LEU A 5 -17.21 -32.17 15.55
CA LEU A 5 -17.85 -31.92 14.26
C LEU A 5 -16.85 -31.22 13.32
N PRO A 6 -16.61 -31.71 12.09
CA PRO A 6 -16.03 -30.86 11.08
C PRO A 6 -17.12 -29.88 10.60
N ILE A 7 -16.94 -28.62 10.99
CA ILE A 7 -17.64 -27.46 10.45
C ILE A 7 -17.57 -27.53 8.92
N ALA A 8 -18.74 -27.46 8.28
CA ALA A 8 -18.89 -27.44 6.83
C ALA A 8 -18.06 -26.30 6.22
N PHE A 9 -16.96 -26.66 5.56
CA PHE A 9 -16.23 -25.72 4.71
C PHE A 9 -17.00 -25.58 3.38
N CYS A 10 -17.73 -24.48 3.24
CA CYS A 10 -18.33 -24.06 1.98
C CYS A 10 -17.22 -23.81 0.96
N ASN A 11 -16.93 -24.80 0.11
CA ASN A 11 -16.08 -24.66 -1.05
C ASN A 11 -16.80 -23.79 -2.09
N LYS A 12 -16.63 -22.46 -1.97
CA LYS A 12 -17.02 -21.52 -3.02
C LYS A 12 -16.11 -21.74 -4.23
N LYS A 13 -16.60 -22.55 -5.16
CA LYS A 13 -16.06 -22.86 -6.48
C LYS A 13 -15.61 -21.56 -7.19
N ILE A 14 -14.31 -21.32 -7.27
CA ILE A 14 -13.75 -20.21 -8.05
C ILE A 14 -13.75 -20.67 -9.50
N ASN A 15 -14.75 -20.24 -10.24
CA ASN A 15 -14.84 -20.39 -11.68
C ASN A 15 -13.74 -19.57 -12.36
N THR A 16 -12.67 -20.24 -12.79
CA THR A 16 -11.68 -19.69 -13.72
C THR A 16 -12.14 -19.95 -15.15
N TYR A 17 -12.77 -18.95 -15.76
CA TYR A 17 -12.94 -18.89 -17.21
C TYR A 17 -12.14 -17.70 -17.73
N ARG A 18 -11.05 -17.99 -18.46
CA ARG A 18 -10.36 -16.98 -19.27
C ARG A 18 -11.22 -16.70 -20.50
N VAL A 19 -11.67 -15.47 -20.67
CA VAL A 19 -12.15 -14.94 -21.95
C VAL A 19 -11.66 -13.50 -22.11
N SER A 20 -11.21 -13.21 -23.33
CA SER A 20 -10.53 -12.03 -23.85
C SER A 20 -11.32 -10.70 -23.70
N GLN A 21 -10.58 -9.58 -23.67
CA GLN A 21 -10.97 -8.15 -23.59
C GLN A 21 -12.05 -7.70 -24.62
N PRO A 22 -12.65 -6.47 -24.58
CA PRO A 22 -12.59 -5.36 -23.59
C PRO A 22 -13.97 -4.72 -23.26
N LEU A 23 -14.43 -4.71 -22.01
CA LEU A 23 -15.37 -3.70 -21.50
C LEU A 23 -15.09 -3.49 -20.01
N PHE A 24 -14.28 -2.48 -19.72
CA PHE A 24 -13.98 -2.07 -18.36
C PHE A 24 -15.22 -1.37 -17.81
N ASP A 25 -16.14 -2.11 -17.20
CA ASP A 25 -17.19 -1.50 -16.38
C ASP A 25 -16.53 -0.88 -15.14
N PRO A 26 -16.45 0.46 -15.02
CA PRO A 26 -15.86 1.10 -13.84
C PRO A 26 -16.69 0.86 -12.56
N ALA A 27 -17.88 0.29 -12.70
CA ALA A 27 -18.87 0.12 -11.64
C ALA A 27 -18.70 -1.13 -10.76
N LYS A 28 -17.77 -2.05 -11.06
CA LYS A 28 -17.61 -3.32 -10.30
C LYS A 28 -16.23 -3.57 -9.69
N SER A 29 -15.36 -2.57 -9.56
CA SER A 29 -14.15 -2.77 -8.77
C SER A 29 -14.55 -2.91 -7.29
N ASN A 30 -14.31 -4.10 -6.71
CA ASN A 30 -14.50 -4.41 -5.30
C ASN A 30 -13.98 -3.27 -4.40
N PRO A 31 -14.73 -2.78 -3.38
CA PRO A 31 -14.28 -1.74 -2.47
C PRO A 31 -12.87 -1.98 -1.89
N SER A 32 -12.51 -3.23 -1.61
CA SER A 32 -11.15 -3.60 -1.18
C SER A 32 -10.09 -3.31 -2.25
N LYS A 33 -10.40 -3.54 -3.54
CA LYS A 33 -9.50 -3.21 -4.66
C LYS A 33 -9.28 -1.70 -4.75
N ARG A 34 -10.36 -0.92 -4.71
CA ARG A 34 -10.30 0.55 -4.74
C ARG A 34 -9.48 1.12 -3.57
N HIS A 35 -9.61 0.52 -2.39
CA HIS A 35 -8.83 0.94 -1.23
C HIS A 35 -7.33 0.71 -1.43
N ARG A 36 -6.94 -0.46 -1.94
CA ARG A 36 -5.52 -0.75 -2.25
C ARG A 36 -4.97 0.16 -3.36
N GLU A 37 -5.76 0.45 -4.38
CA GLU A 37 -5.38 1.39 -5.45
C GLU A 37 -5.13 2.79 -4.89
N LYS A 38 -6.03 3.31 -4.04
CA LYS A 38 -5.81 4.58 -3.34
C LYS A 38 -4.52 4.57 -2.51
N LEU A 39 -4.32 3.56 -1.67
CA LEU A 39 -3.11 3.44 -0.84
C LEU A 39 -1.83 3.38 -1.69
N ASN A 40 -1.86 2.69 -2.83
CA ASN A 40 -0.71 2.63 -3.73
C ASN A 40 -0.43 3.99 -4.40
N GLY A 41 -1.47 4.73 -4.81
CA GLY A 41 -1.29 6.06 -5.39
C GLY A 41 -0.70 7.06 -4.39
N GLU A 42 -1.14 7.01 -3.13
CA GLU A 42 -0.53 7.83 -2.07
C GLU A 42 0.93 7.43 -1.84
N LEU A 43 1.23 6.13 -1.82
CA LEU A 43 2.59 5.64 -1.64
C LEU A 43 3.52 6.06 -2.79
N GLU A 44 3.03 6.04 -4.02
CA GLU A 44 3.75 6.50 -5.20
C GLU A 44 4.01 8.01 -5.15
N SER A 45 3.02 8.80 -4.73
CA SER A 45 3.18 10.24 -4.45
C SER A 45 4.28 10.49 -3.41
N LEU A 46 4.29 9.72 -2.31
CA LEU A 46 5.35 9.82 -1.30
C LEU A 46 6.73 9.42 -1.85
N ALA A 47 6.81 8.39 -2.68
CA ALA A 47 8.06 7.97 -3.30
C ALA A 47 8.67 9.07 -4.19
N ASN A 48 7.82 9.79 -4.94
CA ASN A 48 8.22 10.91 -5.79
C ASN A 48 8.72 12.14 -5.00
N LEU A 49 8.49 12.22 -3.69
CA LEU A 49 9.07 13.26 -2.84
C LEU A 49 10.53 12.99 -2.45
N LEU A 50 11.00 11.75 -2.62
CA LEU A 50 12.35 11.39 -2.27
C LEU A 50 13.34 11.94 -3.31
N PRO A 51 14.53 12.42 -2.89
CA PRO A 51 15.58 12.88 -3.80
C PRO A 51 16.35 11.68 -4.39
N PHE A 52 15.65 10.78 -5.08
CA PHE A 52 16.22 9.62 -5.76
C PHE A 52 15.76 9.56 -7.21
N GLU A 53 16.60 8.99 -8.07
CA GLU A 53 16.26 8.69 -9.45
C GLU A 53 15.13 7.65 -9.52
N GLU A 54 14.28 7.75 -10.56
CA GLU A 54 13.14 6.85 -10.74
C GLU A 54 13.58 5.37 -10.78
N SER A 55 14.73 5.08 -11.39
CA SER A 55 15.34 3.74 -11.46
C SER A 55 15.65 3.10 -10.10
N VAL A 56 15.82 3.93 -9.06
CA VAL A 56 16.00 3.47 -7.67
C VAL A 56 14.64 3.29 -7.03
N ILE A 57 13.72 4.25 -7.24
CA ILE A 57 12.37 4.25 -6.66
C ILE A 57 11.59 2.98 -7.04
N VAL A 58 11.58 2.57 -8.32
CA VAL A 58 10.87 1.35 -8.76
C VAL A 58 11.42 0.05 -8.14
N LYS A 59 12.63 0.07 -7.57
CA LYS A 59 13.23 -1.10 -6.89
C LYS A 59 12.90 -1.14 -5.40
N LEU A 60 12.36 -0.06 -4.83
CA LEU A 60 12.05 0.02 -3.42
C LEU A 60 10.75 -0.72 -3.11
N ASP A 61 10.78 -1.52 -2.04
CA ASP A 61 9.57 -2.08 -1.48
C ASP A 61 8.79 -1.02 -0.68
N LYS A 62 7.50 -1.30 -0.44
CA LYS A 62 6.58 -0.35 0.21
C LYS A 62 7.04 0.08 1.60
N LEU A 63 7.64 -0.85 2.36
CA LEU A 63 8.09 -0.54 3.71
C LEU A 63 9.31 0.38 3.66
N SER A 64 10.26 0.11 2.76
CA SER A 64 11.42 0.97 2.56
C SER A 64 11.03 2.38 2.11
N VAL A 65 10.07 2.52 1.17
CA VAL A 65 9.55 3.85 0.77
C VAL A 65 9.03 4.61 2.00
N LEU A 66 8.19 4.00 2.83
CA LEU A 66 7.65 4.64 4.04
C LEU A 66 8.76 5.06 5.01
N ARG A 67 9.75 4.19 5.25
CA ARG A 67 10.87 4.49 6.15
C ARG A 67 11.71 5.65 5.64
N LEU A 68 12.02 5.66 4.34
CA LEU A 68 12.82 6.71 3.71
C LEU A 68 12.10 8.05 3.72
N VAL A 69 10.80 8.07 3.40
CA VAL A 69 9.99 9.30 3.39
C VAL A 69 9.90 9.92 4.77
N VAL A 70 9.60 9.12 5.79
CA VAL A 70 9.55 9.61 7.18
C VAL A 70 10.91 10.16 7.61
N SER A 71 12.00 9.48 7.25
CA SER A 71 13.36 9.91 7.58
C SER A 71 13.75 11.18 6.84
N TYR A 72 13.39 11.29 5.56
CA TYR A 72 13.61 12.47 4.74
C TYR A 72 12.84 13.68 5.24
N LEU A 73 11.55 13.54 5.58
CA LEU A 73 10.74 14.63 6.12
C LEU A 73 11.27 15.10 7.49
N ARG A 74 11.70 14.15 8.34
CA ARG A 74 12.36 14.44 9.62
C ARG A 74 13.65 15.25 9.43
N ALA A 75 14.50 14.83 8.50
CA ALA A 75 15.73 15.54 8.17
C ALA A 75 15.43 16.92 7.56
N LYS A 76 14.49 17.00 6.62
CA LYS A 76 14.04 18.23 5.95
C LYS A 76 13.50 19.26 6.95
N SER A 77 12.76 18.81 7.97
CA SER A 77 12.28 19.65 9.07
C SER A 77 13.42 20.08 10.00
N TYR A 78 14.35 19.17 10.32
CA TYR A 78 15.54 19.48 11.16
C TYR A 78 16.39 20.60 10.56
N TYR A 79 16.69 20.53 9.25
CA TYR A 79 17.45 21.58 8.57
C TYR A 79 16.70 22.91 8.41
N ARG A 80 15.37 22.91 8.55
CA ARG A 80 14.53 24.12 8.51
C ARG A 80 14.38 24.81 9.86
N GLY A 81 14.91 24.26 10.96
CA GLY A 81 14.77 24.84 12.30
C GLY A 81 13.35 24.71 12.88
N GLU A 82 12.46 23.96 12.21
CA GLU A 82 11.08 23.66 12.63
C GLU A 82 11.08 22.56 13.70
N SER A 83 11.89 22.74 14.75
CA SER A 83 12.13 21.77 15.81
C SER A 83 10.93 21.57 16.75
N PHE A 84 9.78 22.18 16.47
CA PHE A 84 8.60 22.11 17.33
C PHE A 84 7.98 20.71 17.43
N LEU A 85 8.22 19.81 16.47
CA LEU A 85 7.63 18.45 16.49
C LEU A 85 8.51 17.37 17.16
N TYR A 86 9.78 17.64 17.45
CA TYR A 86 10.66 16.66 18.11
C TYR A 86 10.39 16.49 19.61
N SER A 87 9.60 17.38 20.22
CA SER A 87 9.20 17.26 21.63
C SER A 87 7.96 16.38 21.87
N MET A 88 7.24 15.98 20.82
CA MET A 88 5.99 15.19 20.94
C MET A 88 6.17 13.68 20.67
N LEU A 89 7.36 13.26 20.22
CA LEU A 89 7.70 11.85 19.91
C LEU A 89 8.67 11.24 20.93
N ARG A 90 8.59 11.66 22.20
CA ARG A 90 9.18 10.96 23.35
C ARG A 90 8.08 10.53 24.31
#